data_AF-A0A524KI33-F1
#
_entry.id   AF-A0A524KI33-F1
#
_cell.length_a   1.000
_cell.length_b   1.000
_cell.length_c   1.000
_cell.angle_alpha   90.00
_cell.angle_beta   90.00
_cell.angle_gamma   90.00
#
_symmetry.space_group_name_H-M   'P 1'
#
loop_
_entity.id
_entity.type
_entity.pdbx_description
1 polymer ?
#
loop_
_entity_poly.entity_id
_entity_poly.type
_entity_poly.pdbx_seq_one_letter_code
_entity_poly.pdbx_strand_id
1 'polypeptide(L)' 'MIETRGLTKVFRDFWLREKVTAVSDLNLQNEPRQVFGLLGPNGSGK' A
#
# COMPACT_ATOMS: atom_id res chain seq x y z
N MET A 1 -7.30 -3.39 -15.97
CA MET A 1 -7.42 -4.06 -14.67
C MET A 1 -6.13 -3.81 -13.92
N ILE A 2 -6.22 -3.31 -12.69
CA ILE A 2 -5.10 -3.15 -11.77
C ILE A 2 -5.39 -4.10 -10.61
N GLU A 3 -4.39 -4.87 -10.19
CA GLU A 3 -4.50 -5.74 -9.03
C GLU A 3 -3.24 -5.70 -8.16
N THR A 4 -3.43 -5.84 -6.85
CA THR A 4 -2.37 -6.18 -5.90
C THR A 4 -2.72 -7.49 -5.22
N ARG A 5 -1.71 -8.32 -4.94
CA ARG A 5 -1.85 -9.59 -4.24
C ARG A 5 -0.83 -9.65 -3.11
N GLY A 6 -1.31 -9.62 -1.87
CA GLY A 6 -0.49 -9.61 -0.66
C GLY A 6 0.59 -8.53 -0.61
N LEU A 7 0.33 -7.36 -1.19
CA LEU A 7 1.33 -6.30 -1.28
C LEU A 7 1.70 -5.81 0.11
N THR A 8 2.98 -5.95 0.46
CA THR A 8 3.55 -5.42 1.69
C THR A 8 4.66 -4.45 1.35
N LYS A 9 4.59 -3.22 1.90
CA LYS A 9 5.62 -2.21 1.72
C LYS A 9 6.22 -1.84 3.07
N VAL A 10 7.49 -2.19 3.24
CA VAL A 10 8.30 -1.77 4.38
C VAL A 10 9.25 -0.65 3.94
N PHE A 11 9.23 0.46 4.68
CA PHE A 11 10.25 1.50 4.61
C PHE A 11 11.33 1.22 5.64
N ARG A 12 12.58 1.29 5.17
CA ARG A 12 13.77 1.03 5.97
C ARG A 12 14.53 2.32 6.23
N ASP A 13 15.28 2.37 7.31
CA ASP A 13 16.19 3.47 7.60
C ASP A 13 17.53 3.35 6.83
N PHE A 14 18.46 4.28 7.09
CA PHE A 14 19.78 4.32 6.45
C PHE A 14 20.67 3.12 6.81
N TRP A 15 20.29 2.34 7.83
CA TRP A 15 20.96 1.11 8.25
C TRP A 15 20.21 -0.15 7.77
N LEU A 16 19.28 0.00 6.82
CA LEU A 16 18.40 -1.05 6.28
C LEU A 16 17.51 -1.73 7.33
N ARG A 17 17.38 -1.16 8.53
CA ARG A 17 16.47 -1.66 9.56
C ARG A 17 15.05 -1.28 9.20
N GLU A 18 14.12 -2.19 9.49
CA GLU A 18 12.70 -1.93 9.28
C GLU A 18 12.26 -0.79 10.19
N LYS A 19 11.73 0.27 9.59
CA LYS A 19 11.31 1.47 10.29
C LYS A 19 9.79 1.56 10.36
N VAL A 20 9.12 1.35 9.23
CA VAL A 20 7.65 1.45 9.12
C VAL A 20 7.15 0.44 8.09
N THR A 21 6.15 -0.37 8.46
CA THR A 21 5.32 -1.10 7.50
C THR A 21 4.17 -0.20 7.06
N ALA A 22 4.23 0.29 5.81
CA ALA A 22 3.25 1.23 5.27
C ALA A 22 1.94 0.56 4.87
N VAL A 23 2.03 -0.61 4.25
CA VAL A 23 0.90 -1.51 3.97
C VAL A 23 1.35 -2.95 4.20
N SER A 24 0.44 -3.80 4.66
CA SER A 24 0.68 -5.22 4.94
C SER A 24 -0.46 -6.03 4.32
N ASP A 25 -0.10 -7.06 3.56
CA ASP A 25 -1.03 -7.97 2.89
C ASP A 25 -2.16 -7.26 2.11
N LEU A 26 -1.82 -6.19 1.39
CA LEU A 26 -2.81 -5.40 0.67
C LEU A 26 -3.24 -6.11 -0.61
N ASN A 27 -4.52 -6.45 -0.67
CA ASN A 27 -5.20 -7.02 -1.81
C ASN A 27 -6.22 -6.01 -2.36
N LEU A 28 -6.00 -5.54 -3.58
CA LEU A 28 -6.83 -4.54 -4.25
C LEU A 28 -7.09 -4.98 -5.68
N GLN A 29 -8.30 -4.75 -6.16
CA GLN A 29 -8.69 -4.94 -7.56
C GLN A 29 -9.41 -3.70 -8.06
N ASN A 30 -9.03 -3.22 -9.23
CA ASN A 30 -9.66 -2.09 -9.89
C ASN A 30 -9.87 -2.42 -11.39
N GLU A 31 -11.12 -2.41 -11.80
CA GLU A 31 -11.55 -2.79 -13.14
C GLU A 31 -11.30 -1.69 -14.18
N PRO A 32 -11.23 -2.03 -15.48
CA PRO A 32 -11.18 -1.01 -16.53
C PRO A 32 -12.35 -0.02 -16.41
N ARG A 33 -12.04 1.28 -16.51
CA ARG A 33 -12.99 2.41 -16.40
C ARG A 33 -13.60 2.62 -15.00
N GLN A 34 -13.12 1.91 -13.98
CA GLN A 34 -13.50 2.18 -12.60
C GLN A 34 -12.60 3.26 -11.99
N VAL A 35 -13.22 4.18 -11.24
CA VAL A 35 -12.54 5.21 -10.45
C VAL A 35 -12.47 4.73 -9.01
N PHE A 36 -11.28 4.74 -8.43
CA PHE A 36 -11.03 4.28 -7.07
C PHE A 36 -10.26 5.36 -6.29
N GLY A 37 -10.70 5.64 -5.06
CA GLY A 37 -10.09 6.63 -4.18
C GLY A 37 -9.73 6.04 -2.82
N LEU A 38 -8.53 6.34 -2.34
CA LEU A 38 -8.06 5.96 -1.01
C LEU A 38 -8.26 7.14 -0.05
N LEU A 39 -9.01 6.95 1.03
CA LEU A 39 -9.29 7.96 2.06
C LEU A 39 -8.89 7.49 3.46
N GLY A 40 -8.41 8.43 4.29
CA GLY A 40 -7.93 8.12 5.64
C GLY A 40 -6.88 9.12 6.17
N PRO A 41 -6.44 8.97 7.43
CA PRO A 41 -5.51 9.90 8.09
C PRO A 41 -4.10 9.93 7.49
N ASN A 42 -3.31 10.97 7.79
CA ASN A 42 -1.92 11.04 7.37
C ASN A 42 -1.11 9.84 7.90
N GLY A 43 -0.27 9.26 7.04
CA GLY A 43 0.56 8.09 7.39
C GLY A 43 -0.12 6.72 7.25
N SER A 44 -1.40 6.65 6.85
CA SER A 44 -2.14 5.37 6.78
C SER A 44 -1.81 4.48 5.57
N GLY A 45 -0.80 4.81 4.76
CA GLY A 45 -0.41 3.99 3.60
C GLY A 45 -1.36 4.09 2.38
N LYS A 46 -2.12 5.18 2.29
CA LYS A 46 -2.90 5.53 1.09
C LYS A 46 -2.02 6.00 -0.06
#